data_AF-A0A9R1AV41-F1
#
_entry.id   AF-A0A9R1AV41-F1
#
_cell.length_a   1.000
_cell.length_b   1.000
_cell.length_c   1.000
_cell.angle_alpha   90.00
_cell.angle_beta   90.00
_cell.angle_gamma   90.00
#
_symmetry.space_group_name_H-M   'P 1'
#
loop_
_entity.id
_entity.type
_entity.pdbx_description
1 polymer ?
#
loop_
_entity_poly.entity_id
_entity_poly.type
_entity_poly.pdbx_seq_one_letter_code
_entity_poly.pdbx_strand_id
1 'polypeptide(L)'
;MMNPEMMRLAEEQMRRMSPDDLARMQRQLASNPDLVKLASESMRNMTPQDLKLAAQQLNQTSPEEMLSMAEKLATAKPEEFAAMKAQADAQISHVISGAKTLKQQGNELHSRGRYAEAAAKYDLAKGSLKNVPSAAAHTLRVQCSLNLMSCYLKSGKFQECVNEGSEVLLGCDDSSNVVVKAYYRRGQAYRGLGNLQAAVTDLSKAHEISPEDETIAEVLRETQGKLAAEGNMPTGIVVEEVVEELPKGVVVEEIVEELPTFQPPSLQNVAENHDEIVVNNQSPSSSIADMQEAVRKSMEDPAMRQMFTSMMENMSPDVMADLSDKFGLKLSKEDAAKAQQAMSSLSPEGLERMMRWIGRAQRGVEVANKTKNWLIARKGLVIAIVMLILVLILLRHP
;
A
#
# COMPACT_ATOMS: atom_id res chain seq x y z
N MET A 1 1.43 -19.20 -0.27
CA MET A 1 1.33 -18.58 1.06
C MET A 1 0.64 -17.24 0.90
N MET A 2 -0.34 -16.89 1.75
CA MET A 2 -1.00 -15.58 1.72
C MET A 2 -0.02 -14.48 2.15
N ASN A 3 0.00 -13.35 1.45
CA ASN A 3 0.82 -12.18 1.75
C ASN A 3 0.38 -11.57 3.12
N PRO A 4 1.29 -11.08 3.99
CA PRO A 4 0.96 -10.33 5.21
C PRO A 4 -0.15 -9.28 5.07
N GLU A 5 -0.23 -8.54 3.96
CA GLU A 5 -1.32 -7.57 3.73
C GLU A 5 -2.69 -8.24 3.62
N MET A 6 -2.74 -9.42 2.98
CA MET A 6 -3.98 -10.19 2.82
C MET A 6 -4.46 -10.74 4.17
N MET A 7 -3.54 -11.18 5.04
CA MET A 7 -3.90 -11.61 6.39
C MET A 7 -4.47 -10.46 7.22
N ARG A 8 -3.86 -9.28 7.12
CA ARG A 8 -4.37 -8.08 7.80
C ARG A 8 -5.77 -7.70 7.33
N LEU A 9 -6.00 -7.75 6.01
CA LEU A 9 -7.30 -7.43 5.42
C LEU A 9 -8.36 -8.49 5.77
N ALA A 10 -8.00 -9.77 5.77
CA ALA A 10 -8.88 -10.83 6.26
C ALA A 10 -9.21 -10.66 7.75
N GLU A 11 -8.23 -10.30 8.58
CA GLU A 11 -8.44 -10.01 10.00
C GLU A 11 -9.35 -8.79 10.20
N GLU A 12 -9.17 -7.74 9.42
CA GLU A 12 -10.01 -6.54 9.43
C GLU A 12 -11.46 -6.89 9.05
N GLN A 13 -11.67 -7.75 8.05
CA GLN A 13 -13.01 -8.26 7.71
C GLN A 13 -13.61 -9.10 8.83
N MET A 14 -12.83 -9.97 9.48
CA MET A 14 -13.30 -10.76 10.63
C MET A 14 -13.68 -9.86 11.83
N ARG A 15 -13.00 -8.73 12.02
CA ARG A 15 -13.37 -7.74 13.05
C ARG A 15 -14.66 -6.98 12.74
N ARG A 16 -15.05 -6.88 11.47
CA ARG A 16 -16.31 -6.23 11.03
C ARG A 16 -17.53 -7.15 11.17
N MET A 17 -17.34 -8.45 11.38
CA MET A 17 -18.41 -9.42 11.59
C MET A 17 -18.62 -9.72 13.07
N SER A 18 -19.88 -9.98 13.45
CA SER A 18 -20.16 -10.50 14.80
C SER A 18 -19.63 -11.94 14.93
N PRO A 19 -19.30 -12.40 16.15
CA PRO A 19 -18.90 -13.79 16.38
C PRO A 19 -19.94 -14.81 15.88
N ASP A 20 -21.23 -14.47 15.98
CA ASP A 20 -22.33 -15.31 15.50
C ASP A 20 -22.37 -15.40 13.97
N ASP A 21 -22.13 -14.28 13.28
CA ASP A 21 -22.07 -14.24 11.82
C ASP A 21 -20.85 -14.99 11.27
N LEU A 22 -19.71 -14.86 11.94
CA LEU A 22 -18.50 -15.62 11.59
C LEU A 22 -18.75 -17.12 11.76
N ALA A 23 -19.39 -17.53 12.85
CA ALA A 23 -19.74 -18.93 13.08
C ALA A 23 -20.75 -19.46 12.04
N ARG A 24 -21.71 -18.62 11.61
CA ARG A 24 -22.65 -18.96 10.52
C ARG A 24 -21.92 -19.15 9.19
N MET A 25 -21.03 -18.22 8.83
CA MET A 25 -20.22 -18.30 7.61
C MET A 25 -19.33 -19.55 7.62
N GLN A 26 -18.66 -19.84 8.73
CA GLN A 26 -17.84 -21.05 8.89
C GLN A 26 -18.66 -22.33 8.74
N ARG A 27 -19.86 -22.40 9.33
CA ARG A 27 -20.77 -23.56 9.16
C ARG A 27 -21.23 -23.73 7.73
N GLN A 28 -21.56 -22.63 7.04
CA GLN A 28 -21.96 -22.66 5.63
C GLN A 28 -20.83 -23.16 4.73
N LEU A 29 -19.60 -22.66 4.91
CA LEU A 29 -18.44 -23.13 4.17
C LEU A 29 -18.09 -24.59 4.48
N ALA A 30 -18.22 -25.01 5.75
CA ALA A 30 -17.97 -26.39 6.16
C ALA A 30 -19.05 -27.37 5.65
N SER A 31 -20.27 -26.89 5.37
CA SER A 31 -21.35 -27.73 4.84
C SER A 31 -21.12 -28.18 3.39
N ASN A 32 -20.19 -27.54 2.67
CA ASN A 32 -19.86 -27.87 1.29
C ASN A 32 -18.32 -27.95 1.10
N PRO A 33 -17.69 -29.11 1.35
CA PRO A 33 -16.23 -29.27 1.23
C PRO A 33 -15.73 -29.06 -0.21
N ASP A 34 -16.55 -29.35 -1.21
CA ASP A 34 -16.21 -29.11 -2.62
C ASP A 34 -16.14 -27.61 -2.93
N LEU A 35 -16.98 -26.78 -2.31
CA LEU A 35 -16.91 -25.32 -2.41
C LEU A 35 -15.58 -24.79 -1.88
N VAL A 36 -15.12 -25.29 -0.73
CA VAL A 36 -13.82 -24.89 -0.15
C VAL A 36 -12.66 -25.28 -1.06
N LYS A 37 -12.72 -26.48 -1.66
CA LYS A 37 -11.73 -26.94 -2.64
C LYS A 37 -11.69 -26.06 -3.88
N LEU A 38 -12.86 -25.75 -4.44
CA LEU A 38 -12.99 -24.92 -5.63
C LEU A 38 -12.54 -23.48 -5.36
N ALA A 39 -12.93 -22.88 -4.23
CA ALA A 39 -12.44 -21.57 -3.82
C ALA A 39 -10.91 -21.56 -3.66
N SER A 40 -10.34 -22.62 -3.09
CA SER A 40 -8.89 -22.78 -2.93
C SER A 40 -8.17 -22.90 -4.28
N GLU A 41 -8.72 -23.69 -5.21
CA GLU A 41 -8.19 -23.81 -6.58
C GLU A 41 -8.29 -22.48 -7.35
N SER A 42 -9.40 -21.75 -7.17
CA SER A 42 -9.58 -20.43 -7.78
C SER A 42 -8.55 -19.43 -7.26
N MET A 43 -8.31 -19.38 -5.94
CA MET A 43 -7.27 -18.54 -5.34
C MET A 43 -5.87 -18.90 -5.83
N ARG A 44 -5.61 -20.18 -6.12
CA ARG A 44 -4.31 -20.65 -6.61
C ARG A 44 -4.00 -20.16 -8.03
N ASN A 45 -5.04 -19.90 -8.83
CA ASN A 45 -4.91 -19.46 -10.22
C ASN A 45 -4.99 -17.93 -10.39
N MET A 46 -5.22 -17.17 -9.32
CA MET A 46 -5.24 -15.71 -9.35
C MET A 46 -3.84 -15.10 -9.24
N THR A 47 -3.60 -14.01 -9.96
CA THR A 47 -2.36 -13.24 -9.75
C THR A 47 -2.40 -12.48 -8.41
N PRO A 48 -1.24 -12.09 -7.85
CA PRO A 48 -1.22 -11.26 -6.64
C PRO A 48 -2.02 -9.96 -6.77
N GLN A 49 -2.07 -9.38 -7.98
CA GLN A 49 -2.85 -8.18 -8.26
C GLN A 49 -4.36 -8.49 -8.33
N ASP A 50 -4.76 -9.59 -8.96
CA ASP A 50 -6.17 -10.03 -8.96
C ASP A 50 -6.66 -10.29 -7.53
N LEU A 51 -5.80 -10.88 -6.70
CA LEU A 51 -6.10 -11.13 -5.29
C LEU A 51 -6.27 -9.82 -4.50
N LYS A 52 -5.41 -8.82 -4.75
CA LYS A 52 -5.54 -7.47 -4.16
C LYS A 52 -6.83 -6.78 -4.57
N LEU A 53 -7.22 -6.89 -5.85
CA LEU A 53 -8.48 -6.33 -6.35
C LEU A 53 -9.69 -7.04 -5.74
N ALA A 54 -9.66 -8.37 -5.65
CA ALA A 54 -10.71 -9.14 -4.99
C ALA A 54 -10.84 -8.77 -3.50
N ALA A 55 -9.71 -8.61 -2.80
CA ALA A 55 -9.67 -8.12 -1.41
C ALA A 55 -10.29 -6.73 -1.26
N GLN A 56 -9.99 -5.80 -2.17
CA GLN A 56 -10.60 -4.46 -2.17
C GLN A 56 -12.11 -4.52 -2.39
N GLN A 57 -12.60 -5.38 -3.28
CA GLN A 57 -14.03 -5.59 -3.48
C GLN A 57 -14.71 -6.17 -2.24
N LEU A 58 -14.08 -7.16 -1.60
CA LEU A 58 -14.57 -7.72 -0.34
C LEU A 58 -14.64 -6.64 0.76
N ASN A 59 -13.68 -5.71 0.80
CA ASN A 59 -13.69 -4.62 1.76
C ASN A 59 -14.85 -3.62 1.57
N GLN A 60 -15.33 -3.49 0.33
CA GLN A 60 -16.48 -2.65 -0.03
C GLN A 60 -17.83 -3.37 0.13
N THR A 61 -17.80 -4.69 0.29
CA THR A 61 -19.01 -5.51 0.46
C THR A 61 -19.45 -5.47 1.93
N SER A 62 -20.75 -5.32 2.17
CA SER A 62 -21.28 -5.35 3.54
C SER A 62 -21.24 -6.76 4.13
N PRO A 63 -21.16 -6.91 5.48
CA PRO A 63 -21.25 -8.23 6.12
C PRO A 63 -22.52 -9.01 5.74
N GLU A 64 -23.65 -8.32 5.58
CA GLU A 64 -24.92 -8.94 5.18
C GLU A 64 -24.88 -9.50 3.75
N GLU A 65 -24.31 -8.74 2.80
CA GLU A 65 -24.13 -9.20 1.42
C GLU A 65 -23.18 -10.39 1.34
N MET A 66 -22.11 -10.38 2.15
CA MET A 66 -21.15 -11.48 2.24
C MET A 66 -21.80 -12.77 2.74
N LEU A 67 -22.65 -12.69 3.78
CA LEU A 67 -23.42 -13.82 4.29
C LEU A 67 -24.43 -14.33 3.28
N SER A 68 -25.16 -13.44 2.61
CA SER A 68 -26.09 -13.82 1.53
C SER A 68 -25.35 -14.52 0.39
N MET A 69 -24.14 -14.06 0.06
CA MET A 69 -23.30 -14.72 -0.95
C MET A 69 -22.84 -16.09 -0.46
N ALA A 70 -22.35 -16.20 0.77
CA ALA A 70 -21.93 -17.47 1.38
C ALA A 70 -23.08 -18.50 1.43
N GLU A 71 -24.32 -18.07 1.72
CA GLU A 71 -25.50 -18.93 1.73
C GLU A 71 -25.88 -19.43 0.33
N LYS A 72 -25.88 -18.53 -0.66
CA LYS A 72 -26.11 -18.90 -2.08
C LYS A 72 -25.03 -19.86 -2.58
N LEU A 73 -23.79 -19.66 -2.14
CA LEU A 73 -22.67 -20.52 -2.51
C LEU A 73 -22.71 -21.88 -1.81
N ALA A 74 -23.14 -21.94 -0.55
CA ALA A 74 -23.27 -23.19 0.20
C ALA A 74 -24.38 -24.09 -0.38
N THR A 75 -25.43 -23.49 -0.94
CA THR A 75 -26.58 -24.21 -1.50
C THR A 75 -26.43 -24.57 -2.98
N ALA A 76 -25.47 -23.98 -3.70
CA ALA A 76 -25.22 -24.26 -5.11
C ALA A 76 -24.52 -25.60 -5.32
N LYS A 77 -24.90 -26.31 -6.40
CA LYS A 77 -24.20 -27.54 -6.81
C LYS A 77 -22.82 -27.18 -7.41
N PRO A 78 -21.82 -28.09 -7.31
CA PRO A 78 -20.51 -27.87 -7.95
C PRO A 78 -20.59 -27.56 -9.44
N GLU A 79 -21.52 -28.21 -10.17
CA GLU A 79 -21.76 -27.98 -11.60
C GLU A 79 -22.33 -26.59 -11.89
N GLU A 80 -23.27 -26.12 -11.05
CA GLU A 80 -23.88 -24.79 -11.17
C GLU A 80 -22.85 -23.69 -10.85
N PHE A 81 -22.00 -23.91 -9.85
CA PHE A 81 -20.88 -23.00 -9.56
C PHE A 81 -19.88 -22.95 -10.71
N ALA A 82 -19.48 -24.11 -11.24
CA ALA A 82 -18.55 -24.17 -12.36
C ALA A 82 -19.11 -23.45 -13.60
N ALA A 83 -20.40 -23.63 -13.88
CA ALA A 83 -21.09 -22.92 -14.97
C ALA A 83 -21.16 -21.41 -14.72
N MET A 84 -21.49 -20.98 -13.49
CA MET A 84 -21.53 -19.56 -13.12
C MET A 84 -20.15 -18.90 -13.25
N LYS A 85 -19.10 -19.58 -12.79
CA LYS A 85 -17.72 -19.12 -12.93
C LYS A 85 -17.32 -19.03 -14.41
N ALA A 86 -17.60 -20.06 -15.21
CA ALA A 86 -17.30 -20.06 -16.64
C ALA A 86 -18.02 -18.92 -17.37
N GLN A 87 -19.28 -18.64 -17.00
CA GLN A 87 -20.06 -17.53 -17.53
C GLN A 87 -19.44 -16.18 -17.15
N ALA A 88 -19.07 -16.00 -15.88
CA ALA A 88 -18.41 -14.79 -15.41
C ALA A 88 -17.05 -14.56 -16.11
N ASP A 89 -16.23 -15.61 -16.21
CA ASP A 89 -14.93 -15.58 -16.90
C ASP A 89 -15.11 -15.22 -18.39
N ALA A 90 -16.11 -15.81 -19.06
CA ALA A 90 -16.43 -15.51 -20.45
C ALA A 90 -16.90 -14.05 -20.63
N GLN A 91 -17.72 -13.54 -19.71
CA GLN A 91 -18.17 -12.15 -19.73
C GLN A 91 -17.00 -11.17 -19.54
N ILE A 92 -16.13 -11.43 -18.56
CA ILE A 92 -14.91 -10.63 -18.32
C ILE A 92 -14.03 -10.63 -19.58
N SER A 93 -13.79 -11.80 -20.17
CA SER A 93 -13.01 -11.96 -21.39
C SER A 93 -13.61 -11.19 -22.57
N HIS A 94 -14.94 -11.27 -22.75
CA HIS A 94 -15.65 -10.55 -23.80
C HIS A 94 -15.52 -9.02 -23.64
N VAL A 95 -15.71 -8.50 -22.43
CA VAL A 95 -15.57 -7.06 -22.15
C VAL A 95 -14.13 -6.58 -22.40
N ILE A 96 -13.13 -7.33 -21.94
CA ILE A 96 -11.71 -7.01 -22.18
C ILE A 96 -11.39 -7.01 -23.69
N SER A 97 -11.90 -7.99 -24.43
CA SER A 97 -11.72 -8.06 -25.89
C SER A 97 -12.34 -6.86 -26.62
N GLY A 98 -13.57 -6.49 -26.24
CA GLY A 98 -14.24 -5.30 -26.75
C GLY A 98 -13.45 -4.02 -26.47
N ALA A 99 -12.98 -3.83 -25.24
CA ALA A 99 -12.16 -2.68 -24.86
C ALA A 99 -10.81 -2.65 -25.62
N LYS A 100 -10.19 -3.81 -25.87
CA LYS A 100 -8.96 -3.91 -26.67
C LYS A 100 -9.19 -3.45 -28.11
N THR A 101 -10.32 -3.83 -28.70
CA THR A 101 -10.73 -3.39 -30.04
C THR A 101 -10.95 -1.88 -30.08
N LEU A 102 -11.63 -1.32 -29.08
CA LEU A 102 -11.82 0.13 -28.96
C LEU A 102 -10.48 0.87 -28.82
N LYS A 103 -9.54 0.35 -28.02
CA LYS A 103 -8.20 0.90 -27.92
C LYS A 103 -7.48 0.88 -29.27
N GLN A 104 -7.58 -0.20 -30.04
CA GLN A 104 -6.97 -0.30 -31.38
C GLN A 104 -7.56 0.74 -32.34
N GLN A 105 -8.88 0.91 -32.37
CA GLN A 105 -9.55 1.95 -33.14
C GLN A 105 -9.08 3.36 -32.72
N GLY A 106 -8.93 3.60 -31.42
CA GLY A 106 -8.36 4.83 -30.89
C GLY A 106 -6.92 5.07 -31.38
N ASN A 107 -6.09 4.04 -31.41
CA ASN A 107 -4.70 4.13 -31.90
C ASN A 107 -4.65 4.50 -33.39
N GLU A 108 -5.54 3.91 -34.20
CA GLU A 108 -5.65 4.25 -35.63
C GLU A 108 -6.12 5.69 -35.87
N LEU A 109 -7.06 6.18 -35.07
CA LEU A 109 -7.50 7.58 -35.13
C LEU A 109 -6.39 8.53 -34.67
N HIS A 110 -5.66 8.18 -33.62
CA HIS A 110 -4.55 8.96 -33.08
C HIS A 110 -3.41 9.10 -34.10
N SER A 111 -3.04 8.01 -34.79
CA SER A 111 -2.00 8.05 -35.82
C SER A 111 -2.37 8.89 -37.03
N ARG A 112 -3.67 9.08 -37.27
CA ARG A 112 -4.22 10.00 -38.31
C ARG A 112 -4.41 11.44 -37.80
N GLY A 113 -4.00 11.76 -36.58
CA GLY A 113 -4.16 13.09 -35.99
C GLY A 113 -5.60 13.43 -35.54
N ARG A 114 -6.53 12.47 -35.58
CA ARG A 114 -7.94 12.66 -35.16
C ARG A 114 -8.07 12.48 -33.66
N TYR A 115 -7.44 13.39 -32.90
CA TYR A 115 -7.25 13.23 -31.46
C TYR A 115 -8.54 13.25 -30.64
N ALA A 116 -9.54 14.08 -31.02
CA ALA A 116 -10.83 14.12 -30.33
C ALA A 116 -11.59 12.79 -30.45
N GLU A 117 -11.58 12.17 -31.63
CA GLU A 117 -12.25 10.89 -31.88
C GLU A 117 -11.48 9.73 -31.27
N ALA A 118 -10.15 9.78 -31.31
CA ALA A 118 -9.29 8.84 -30.60
C ALA A 118 -9.59 8.86 -29.09
N ALA A 119 -9.69 10.06 -28.51
CA ALA A 119 -10.06 10.22 -27.10
C ALA A 119 -11.41 9.58 -26.79
N ALA A 120 -12.44 9.81 -27.60
CA ALA A 120 -13.75 9.18 -27.41
C ALA A 120 -13.67 7.63 -27.40
N LYS A 121 -12.83 7.03 -28.26
CA LYS A 121 -12.62 5.57 -28.27
C LYS A 121 -11.92 5.06 -27.02
N TYR A 122 -10.87 5.76 -26.57
CA TYR A 122 -10.16 5.38 -25.36
C TYR A 122 -11.02 5.54 -24.10
N ASP A 123 -11.82 6.60 -24.03
CA ASP A 123 -12.73 6.82 -22.90
C ASP A 123 -13.81 5.75 -22.84
N LEU A 124 -14.40 5.38 -23.98
CA LEU A 124 -15.35 4.26 -24.04
C LEU A 124 -14.71 2.93 -23.62
N ALA A 125 -13.47 2.66 -24.05
CA ALA A 125 -12.72 1.48 -23.62
C ALA A 125 -12.50 1.49 -22.10
N LYS A 126 -12.03 2.62 -21.54
CA LYS A 126 -11.80 2.82 -20.10
C LYS A 126 -13.09 2.60 -19.30
N GLY A 127 -14.19 3.22 -19.73
CA GLY A 127 -15.50 3.14 -19.08
C GLY A 127 -16.05 1.71 -19.03
N SER A 128 -15.91 0.95 -20.13
CA SER A 128 -16.36 -0.45 -20.20
C SER A 128 -15.65 -1.38 -19.19
N LEU A 129 -14.47 -0.99 -18.71
CA LEU A 129 -13.63 -1.78 -17.82
C LEU A 129 -13.73 -1.36 -16.35
N LYS A 130 -14.47 -0.28 -16.01
CA LYS A 130 -14.45 0.36 -14.69
C LYS A 130 -14.70 -0.61 -13.52
N ASN A 131 -15.62 -1.55 -13.71
CA ASN A 131 -16.07 -2.49 -12.69
C ASN A 131 -15.64 -3.94 -12.97
N VAL A 132 -14.65 -4.15 -13.85
CA VAL A 132 -14.17 -5.49 -14.21
C VAL A 132 -13.03 -5.87 -13.25
N PRO A 133 -13.22 -6.87 -12.35
CA PRO A 133 -12.20 -7.26 -11.38
C PRO A 133 -11.13 -8.15 -12.02
N SER A 134 -10.29 -7.55 -12.86
CA SER A 134 -9.19 -8.23 -13.53
C SER A 134 -7.99 -7.32 -13.64
N ALA A 135 -6.81 -7.82 -13.31
CA ALA A 135 -5.53 -7.14 -13.51
C ALA A 135 -5.30 -6.78 -14.98
N ALA A 136 -5.77 -7.63 -15.91
CA ALA A 136 -5.71 -7.34 -17.34
C ALA A 136 -6.62 -6.16 -17.73
N ALA A 137 -7.83 -6.10 -17.15
CA ALA A 137 -8.74 -4.97 -17.34
C ALA A 137 -8.16 -3.68 -16.74
N HIS A 138 -7.60 -3.75 -15.53
CA HIS A 138 -6.92 -2.61 -14.89
C HIS A 138 -5.75 -2.09 -15.74
N THR A 139 -4.88 -3.00 -16.20
CA THR A 139 -3.76 -2.66 -17.08
C THR A 139 -4.25 -1.98 -18.36
N LEU A 140 -5.32 -2.50 -18.97
CA LEU A 140 -5.88 -1.93 -20.19
C LEU A 140 -6.52 -0.56 -19.96
N ARG A 141 -7.16 -0.33 -18.80
CA ARG A 141 -7.65 1.01 -18.40
C ARG A 141 -6.53 2.02 -18.30
N VAL A 142 -5.46 1.68 -17.57
CA VAL A 142 -4.28 2.55 -17.41
C VAL A 142 -3.66 2.88 -18.78
N GLN A 143 -3.56 1.91 -19.69
CA GLN A 143 -3.10 2.16 -21.06
C GLN A 143 -4.01 3.13 -21.82
N CYS A 144 -5.33 2.99 -21.68
CA CYS A 144 -6.29 3.91 -22.31
C CYS A 144 -6.20 5.31 -21.70
N SER A 145 -6.06 5.44 -20.38
CA SER A 145 -5.85 6.72 -19.68
C SER A 145 -4.58 7.43 -20.16
N LEU A 146 -3.46 6.72 -20.27
CA LEU A 146 -2.25 7.30 -20.83
C LEU A 146 -2.50 7.80 -22.27
N ASN A 147 -3.14 6.99 -23.11
CA ASN A 147 -3.45 7.41 -24.49
C ASN A 147 -4.42 8.60 -24.56
N LEU A 148 -5.38 8.70 -23.63
CA LEU A 148 -6.23 9.88 -23.45
C LEU A 148 -5.41 11.12 -23.15
N MET A 149 -4.49 11.05 -22.18
CA MET A 149 -3.58 12.16 -21.88
C MET A 149 -2.80 12.61 -23.11
N SER A 150 -2.35 11.67 -23.95
CA SER A 150 -1.69 12.02 -25.21
C SER A 150 -2.61 12.75 -26.19
N CYS A 151 -3.88 12.35 -26.30
CA CYS A 151 -4.87 13.05 -27.14
C CYS A 151 -5.13 14.46 -26.62
N TYR A 152 -5.28 14.60 -25.29
CA TYR A 152 -5.55 15.87 -24.65
C TYR A 152 -4.40 16.86 -24.82
N LEU A 153 -3.15 16.43 -24.62
CA LEU A 153 -1.96 17.25 -24.91
C LEU A 153 -1.94 17.74 -26.36
N LYS A 154 -2.20 16.83 -27.32
CA LYS A 154 -2.19 17.17 -28.75
C LYS A 154 -3.36 18.07 -29.18
N SER A 155 -4.44 18.10 -28.40
CA SER A 155 -5.63 18.91 -28.68
C SER A 155 -5.68 20.21 -27.85
N GLY A 156 -4.67 20.50 -27.04
CA GLY A 156 -4.65 21.66 -26.13
C GLY A 156 -5.60 21.57 -24.93
N LYS A 157 -6.18 20.39 -24.67
CA LYS A 157 -7.10 20.13 -23.54
C LYS A 157 -6.31 19.84 -22.26
N PHE A 158 -5.55 20.84 -21.81
CA PHE A 158 -4.55 20.62 -20.78
C PHE A 158 -5.18 20.28 -19.41
N GLN A 159 -6.32 20.88 -19.06
CA GLN A 159 -6.98 20.61 -17.79
C GLN A 159 -7.48 19.15 -17.71
N GLU A 160 -8.06 18.62 -18.79
CA GLU A 160 -8.50 17.23 -18.86
C GLU A 160 -7.31 16.27 -18.79
N CYS A 161 -6.17 16.62 -19.38
CA CYS A 161 -4.93 15.86 -19.22
C CYS A 161 -4.45 15.84 -17.77
N VAL A 162 -4.57 16.95 -17.04
CA VAL A 162 -4.18 17.03 -15.63
C VAL A 162 -5.06 16.13 -14.76
N ASN A 163 -6.37 16.16 -14.98
CA ASN A 163 -7.32 15.36 -14.24
C ASN A 163 -7.06 13.85 -14.48
N GLU A 164 -6.93 13.44 -15.74
CA GLU A 164 -6.66 12.05 -16.10
C GLU A 164 -5.31 11.56 -15.54
N GLY A 165 -4.26 12.39 -15.62
CA GLY A 165 -2.94 12.04 -15.07
C GLY A 165 -2.96 11.87 -13.56
N SER A 166 -3.76 12.68 -12.86
CA SER A 166 -3.92 12.58 -11.41
C SER A 166 -4.63 11.29 -11.00
N GLU A 167 -5.67 10.88 -11.73
CA GLU A 167 -6.33 9.58 -11.51
C GLU A 167 -5.35 8.41 -11.70
N VAL A 168 -4.52 8.44 -12.75
CA VAL A 168 -3.53 7.37 -13.01
C VAL A 168 -2.52 7.28 -11.88
N LEU A 169 -2.01 8.42 -11.41
CA LEU A 169 -0.99 8.47 -10.36
C LEU A 169 -1.51 8.03 -8.98
N LEU A 170 -2.79 8.21 -8.69
CA LEU A 170 -3.39 7.71 -7.44
C LEU A 170 -3.47 6.17 -7.38
N GLY A 171 -3.48 5.49 -8.53
CA GLY A 171 -3.71 4.04 -8.64
C GLY A 171 -2.48 3.21 -8.98
N CYS A 172 -1.30 3.80 -9.08
CA CYS A 172 -0.08 3.11 -9.53
C CYS A 172 1.01 3.09 -8.46
N ASP A 173 1.83 2.04 -8.46
CA ASP A 173 3.04 1.96 -7.64
C ASP A 173 4.16 2.84 -8.26
N ASP A 174 4.93 3.53 -7.40
CA ASP A 174 5.78 4.69 -7.73
C ASP A 174 6.91 4.46 -8.76
N SER A 175 7.27 3.21 -9.07
CA SER A 175 8.47 2.86 -9.86
C SER A 175 8.16 2.30 -11.26
N SER A 176 6.93 2.45 -11.75
CA SER A 176 6.55 1.91 -13.06
C SER A 176 6.77 2.90 -14.21
N ASN A 177 7.04 2.38 -15.41
CA ASN A 177 7.10 3.18 -16.65
C ASN A 177 5.77 3.93 -16.93
N VAL A 178 4.65 3.45 -16.36
CA VAL A 178 3.36 4.14 -16.35
C VAL A 178 3.44 5.47 -15.60
N VAL A 179 4.03 5.45 -14.40
CA VAL A 179 4.18 6.64 -13.54
C VAL A 179 5.07 7.68 -14.21
N VAL A 180 6.18 7.27 -14.84
CA VAL A 180 7.04 8.16 -15.64
C VAL A 180 6.23 8.87 -16.73
N LYS A 181 5.47 8.11 -17.54
CA LYS A 181 4.65 8.67 -18.61
C LYS A 181 3.54 9.58 -18.11
N ALA A 182 2.92 9.24 -16.97
CA ALA A 182 1.86 10.03 -16.38
C ALA A 182 2.41 11.37 -15.86
N TYR A 183 3.49 11.37 -15.08
CA TYR A 183 4.16 12.59 -14.62
C TYR A 183 4.64 13.44 -15.80
N TYR A 184 5.33 12.85 -16.78
CA TYR A 184 5.82 13.57 -17.94
C TYR A 184 4.69 14.24 -18.75
N ARG A 185 3.58 13.54 -18.98
CA ARG A 185 2.43 14.08 -19.72
C ARG A 185 1.66 15.14 -18.91
N ARG A 186 1.49 14.94 -17.61
CA ARG A 186 0.83 15.91 -16.72
C ARG A 186 1.67 17.18 -16.55
N GLY A 187 2.99 17.04 -16.41
CA GLY A 187 3.92 18.17 -16.38
C GLY A 187 3.89 19.01 -17.66
N GLN A 188 3.83 18.36 -18.84
CA GLN A 188 3.62 19.08 -20.10
C GLN A 188 2.27 19.80 -20.16
N ALA A 189 1.21 19.22 -19.59
CA ALA A 189 -0.10 19.88 -19.52
C ALA A 189 -0.07 21.11 -18.61
N TYR A 190 0.57 21.01 -17.43
CA TYR A 190 0.79 22.18 -16.55
C TYR A 190 1.60 23.28 -17.24
N ARG A 191 2.63 22.90 -18.01
CA ARG A 191 3.40 23.84 -18.84
C ARG A 191 2.51 24.53 -19.88
N GLY A 192 1.59 23.80 -20.51
CA GLY A 192 0.60 24.35 -21.43
C GLY A 192 -0.42 25.28 -20.77
N LEU A 193 -0.70 25.10 -19.47
CA LEU A 193 -1.54 25.98 -18.65
C LEU A 193 -0.78 27.20 -18.09
N GLY A 194 0.54 27.29 -18.32
CA GLY A 194 1.38 28.33 -17.71
C GLY A 194 1.70 28.10 -16.23
N ASN A 195 1.26 26.98 -15.63
CA ASN A 195 1.64 26.62 -14.27
C ASN A 195 3.03 25.98 -14.25
N LEU A 196 4.06 26.80 -14.45
CA LEU A 196 5.44 26.34 -14.59
C LEU A 196 5.96 25.66 -13.33
N GLN A 197 5.52 26.08 -12.14
CA GLN A 197 5.94 25.48 -10.89
C GLN A 197 5.46 24.01 -10.79
N ALA A 198 4.16 23.76 -11.04
CA ALA A 198 3.62 22.41 -11.04
C ALA A 198 4.23 21.55 -12.17
N ALA A 199 4.52 22.16 -13.32
CA ALA A 199 5.19 21.48 -14.43
C ALA A 199 6.58 21.00 -14.03
N VAL A 200 7.40 21.85 -13.40
CA VAL A 200 8.74 21.47 -12.89
C VAL A 200 8.62 20.34 -11.87
N THR A 201 7.68 20.42 -10.92
CA THR A 201 7.49 19.34 -9.93
C THR A 201 7.22 17.99 -10.57
N ASP A 202 6.29 17.92 -11.54
CA ASP A 202 5.97 16.67 -12.22
C ASP A 202 7.12 16.17 -13.12
N LEU A 203 7.77 17.08 -13.86
CA LEU A 203 8.90 16.73 -14.73
C LEU A 203 10.12 16.25 -13.93
N SER A 204 10.41 16.86 -12.78
CA SER A 204 11.46 16.40 -11.87
C SER A 204 11.17 14.99 -11.37
N LYS A 205 9.94 14.69 -10.94
CA LYS A 205 9.57 13.32 -10.55
C LYS A 205 9.72 12.31 -11.69
N ALA A 206 9.34 12.70 -12.91
CA ALA A 206 9.53 11.84 -14.07
C ALA A 206 11.03 11.56 -14.33
N HIS A 207 11.88 12.58 -14.17
CA HIS A 207 13.33 12.47 -14.34
C HIS A 207 14.02 11.69 -13.21
N GLU A 208 13.55 11.83 -11.97
CA GLU A 208 14.05 11.04 -10.83
C GLU A 208 13.85 9.54 -11.04
N ILE A 209 12.75 9.14 -11.68
CA ILE A 209 12.43 7.73 -11.96
C ILE A 209 13.14 7.23 -13.23
N SER A 210 13.34 8.08 -14.24
CA SER A 210 14.02 7.74 -15.50
C SER A 210 15.07 8.81 -15.85
N PRO A 211 16.21 8.83 -15.13
CA PRO A 211 17.26 9.83 -15.31
C PRO A 211 17.95 9.75 -16.68
N GLU A 212 17.86 8.61 -17.35
CA GLU A 212 18.43 8.36 -18.68
C GLU A 212 17.57 8.89 -19.85
N ASP A 213 16.32 9.29 -19.61
CA ASP A 213 15.46 9.85 -20.67
C ASP A 213 15.78 11.32 -20.91
N GLU A 214 16.66 11.56 -21.91
CA GLU A 214 17.08 12.89 -22.33
C GLU A 214 15.89 13.79 -22.75
N THR A 215 14.79 13.20 -23.22
CA THR A 215 13.59 13.98 -23.58
C THR A 215 12.97 14.64 -22.37
N ILE A 216 12.94 13.93 -21.24
CA ILE A 216 12.41 14.45 -19.98
C ILE A 216 13.37 15.51 -19.43
N ALA A 217 14.67 15.23 -19.45
CA ALA A 217 15.70 16.17 -19.00
C ALA A 217 15.66 17.50 -19.77
N GLU A 218 15.51 17.44 -21.10
CA GLU A 218 15.40 18.63 -21.94
C GLU A 218 14.16 19.46 -21.60
N VAL A 219 12.98 18.82 -21.55
CA VAL A 219 11.73 19.53 -21.24
C VAL A 219 11.76 20.12 -19.83
N LEU A 220 12.37 19.43 -18.87
CA LEU A 220 12.58 19.94 -17.51
C LEU A 220 13.47 21.20 -17.51
N ARG A 221 14.64 21.14 -18.17
CA ARG A 221 15.59 22.25 -18.29
C ARG A 221 14.96 23.47 -18.97
N GLU A 222 14.24 23.27 -20.06
CA GLU A 222 13.49 24.35 -20.74
C GLU A 222 12.44 24.98 -19.81
N THR A 223 11.72 24.17 -19.03
CA THR A 223 10.66 24.65 -18.15
C THR A 223 11.22 25.42 -16.97
N GLN A 224 12.33 24.95 -16.38
CA GLN A 224 13.07 25.66 -15.34
C GLN A 224 13.61 27.01 -15.84
N GLY A 225 14.15 27.05 -17.07
CA GLY A 225 14.59 28.30 -17.68
C GLY A 225 13.48 29.33 -17.85
N LYS A 226 12.29 28.88 -18.29
CA LYS A 226 11.09 29.75 -18.38
C LYS A 226 10.64 30.26 -17.01
N LEU A 227 10.60 29.38 -16.00
CA LEU A 227 10.22 29.74 -14.63
C LEU A 227 11.20 30.77 -14.04
N ALA A 228 12.50 30.59 -14.25
CA ALA A 228 13.52 31.54 -13.79
C ALA A 228 13.41 32.90 -14.50
N ALA A 229 13.05 32.92 -15.78
CA ALA A 229 12.83 34.16 -16.52
C ALA A 229 11.60 34.93 -16.01
N GLU A 230 10.51 34.24 -15.65
CA GLU A 230 9.32 34.86 -15.04
C GLU A 230 9.63 35.45 -13.64
N GLY A 231 10.47 34.79 -12.85
CA GLY A 231 10.93 35.30 -11.56
C GLY A 231 11.93 36.46 -11.64
N ASN A 232 12.57 36.68 -12.80
CA ASN A 232 13.61 37.69 -13.01
C ASN A 232 13.13 38.86 -13.89
N MET A 233 11.82 39.00 -14.11
CA MET A 233 11.25 40.19 -14.72
C MET A 233 11.54 41.40 -13.81
N PRO A 234 12.27 42.43 -14.28
CA PRO A 234 12.46 43.63 -13.48
C PRO A 234 11.10 44.26 -13.23
N THR A 235 10.72 44.40 -11.96
CA THR A 235 9.54 45.12 -11.47
C THR A 235 9.69 46.64 -11.65
N GLY A 236 10.16 47.07 -12.82
CA GLY A 236 10.43 48.46 -13.15
C GLY A 236 10.12 48.74 -14.60
N ILE A 237 8.82 48.80 -14.94
CA ILE A 237 8.41 49.66 -16.06
C ILE A 237 8.65 51.09 -15.57
N VAL A 238 9.82 51.64 -15.89
CA VAL A 238 10.01 53.09 -15.87
C VAL A 238 9.19 53.60 -17.05
N VAL A 239 8.00 54.12 -16.75
CA VAL A 239 7.29 54.98 -17.70
C VAL A 239 8.15 56.24 -17.81
N GLU A 240 9.03 56.30 -18.81
CA GLU A 240 9.48 57.60 -19.31
C GLU A 240 8.25 58.27 -19.89
N GLU A 241 7.77 59.27 -19.17
CA GLU A 241 6.71 60.18 -19.56
C GLU A 241 7.17 60.94 -20.81
N VAL A 242 6.89 60.37 -21.99
CA VAL A 242 6.95 61.12 -23.24
C VAL A 242 5.75 62.06 -23.24
N VAL A 243 5.97 63.30 -22.82
CA VAL A 243 5.01 64.39 -22.94
C VAL A 243 4.93 64.78 -24.42
N GLU A 244 4.08 64.09 -25.18
CA GLU A 244 3.62 64.57 -26.48
C GLU A 244 2.38 65.44 -26.24
N GLU A 245 2.55 66.75 -26.33
CA GLU A 245 1.44 67.70 -26.30
C GLU A 245 0.54 67.49 -27.53
N LEU A 246 -0.68 67.00 -27.32
CA LEU A 246 -1.75 67.01 -28.32
C LEU A 246 -2.83 68.06 -27.97
N PRO A 247 -3.40 68.73 -28.98
CA PRO A 247 -4.21 69.93 -28.78
C PRO A 247 -5.61 69.62 -28.24
N LYS A 248 -6.12 70.59 -27.49
CA LYS A 248 -7.40 70.59 -26.77
C LYS A 248 -8.60 70.43 -27.72
N GLY A 249 -9.47 69.49 -27.37
CA GLY A 249 -10.91 69.63 -27.57
C GLY A 249 -11.58 68.47 -28.29
N VAL A 250 -11.95 67.41 -27.57
CA VAL A 250 -13.16 66.62 -27.82
C VAL A 250 -13.71 66.14 -26.48
N VAL A 251 -15.01 66.36 -26.28
CA VAL A 251 -15.78 66.02 -25.07
C VAL A 251 -15.99 64.51 -25.01
N VAL A 252 -15.73 63.89 -23.85
CA VAL A 252 -16.02 62.49 -23.56
C VAL A 252 -17.44 62.40 -23.02
N GLU A 253 -18.29 61.60 -23.67
CA GLU A 253 -19.56 61.15 -23.11
C GLU A 253 -19.32 59.78 -22.44
N GLU A 254 -19.66 59.72 -21.16
CA GLU A 254 -19.38 58.66 -20.21
C GLU A 254 -20.45 57.54 -20.33
N ILE A 255 -20.03 56.30 -20.61
CA ILE A 255 -20.86 55.11 -20.40
C ILE A 255 -20.10 54.19 -19.44
N VAL A 256 -20.60 54.14 -18.21
CA VAL A 256 -20.13 53.28 -17.12
C VAL A 256 -20.88 51.96 -17.21
N GLU A 257 -20.17 50.85 -17.41
CA GLU A 257 -20.72 49.51 -17.18
C GLU A 257 -19.86 48.83 -16.09
N GLU A 258 -20.41 48.78 -14.88
CA GLU A 258 -19.77 48.19 -13.69
C GLU A 258 -19.74 46.65 -13.78
N LEU A 259 -18.56 46.06 -13.60
CA LEU A 259 -18.39 44.64 -13.26
C LEU A 259 -18.03 44.52 -11.77
N PRO A 260 -18.63 43.59 -11.01
CA PRO A 260 -18.45 43.52 -9.56
C PRO A 260 -17.08 42.98 -9.15
N THR A 261 -16.46 43.69 -8.21
CA THR A 261 -15.24 43.34 -7.48
C THR A 261 -15.50 42.23 -6.47
N PHE A 262 -14.71 41.16 -6.52
CA PHE A 262 -14.66 40.13 -5.47
C PHE A 262 -13.44 40.39 -4.57
N GLN A 263 -13.69 40.74 -3.30
CA GLN A 263 -12.66 40.90 -2.27
C GLN A 263 -12.41 39.55 -1.57
N PRO A 264 -11.15 39.10 -1.39
CA PRO A 264 -10.83 38.03 -0.46
C PRO A 264 -10.77 38.57 1.00
N PRO A 265 -11.32 37.87 2.00
CA PRO A 265 -11.20 38.29 3.40
C PRO A 265 -9.79 38.12 3.94
N SER A 266 -9.37 39.16 4.67
CA SER A 266 -8.13 39.33 5.41
C SER A 266 -7.89 38.28 6.51
N LEU A 267 -6.64 37.83 6.59
CA LEU A 267 -6.07 37.06 7.69
C LEU A 267 -5.88 37.95 8.93
N GLN A 268 -6.36 37.48 10.08
CA GLN A 268 -5.94 37.98 11.39
C GLN A 268 -5.72 36.81 12.37
N ASN A 269 -4.46 36.67 12.77
CA ASN A 269 -3.94 36.29 14.08
C ASN A 269 -4.58 35.13 14.84
N VAL A 270 -3.88 33.99 14.86
CA VAL A 270 -3.62 33.25 16.10
C VAL A 270 -2.17 32.79 16.09
N ALA A 271 -1.38 33.35 16.99
CA ALA A 271 -0.04 32.90 17.35
C ALA A 271 -0.12 31.79 18.41
N GLU A 272 0.99 31.04 18.54
CA GLU A 272 1.37 30.10 19.62
C GLU A 272 0.84 28.66 19.56
N ASN A 273 1.67 27.73 19.07
CA ASN A 273 2.59 26.99 19.95
C ASN A 273 3.58 26.16 19.13
N HIS A 274 4.87 26.32 19.47
CA HIS A 274 6.00 25.53 18.98
C HIS A 274 6.04 24.19 19.71
N ASP A 275 6.24 23.09 18.98
CA ASP A 275 7.06 21.98 19.44
C ASP A 275 7.78 21.34 18.24
N GLU A 276 9.10 21.33 18.32
CA GLU A 276 10.01 20.73 17.34
C GLU A 276 9.82 19.22 17.26
N ILE A 277 9.37 18.71 16.11
CA ILE A 277 9.47 17.29 15.78
C ILE A 277 10.74 17.08 14.96
N VAL A 278 11.79 16.66 15.64
CA VAL A 278 13.02 16.13 15.05
C VAL A 278 12.67 14.84 14.28
N VAL A 279 12.80 14.88 12.97
CA VAL A 279 12.67 13.70 12.10
C VAL A 279 13.92 12.83 12.30
N ASN A 280 13.78 11.77 13.09
CA ASN A 280 14.80 10.72 13.19
C ASN A 280 14.56 9.67 12.11
N ASN A 281 15.54 9.53 11.23
CA ASN A 281 15.54 8.65 10.08
C ASN A 281 16.03 7.24 10.51
N GLN A 282 15.13 6.28 10.75
CA GLN A 282 15.50 4.88 10.97
C GLN A 282 14.54 3.91 10.28
N SER A 283 15.09 3.19 9.29
CA SER A 283 14.49 2.04 8.63
C SER A 283 14.30 0.87 9.61
N PRO A 284 13.16 0.17 9.64
CA PRO A 284 13.02 -1.01 10.49
C PRO A 284 13.51 -2.26 9.75
N SER A 285 14.68 -2.77 10.12
CA SER A 285 15.01 -4.19 9.96
C SER A 285 14.60 -4.92 11.24
N SER A 286 13.49 -5.64 11.20
CA SER A 286 13.01 -6.43 12.36
C SER A 286 13.96 -7.61 12.62
N SER A 287 14.54 -7.68 13.81
CA SER A 287 15.44 -8.77 14.18
C SER A 287 14.66 -10.01 14.64
N ILE A 288 15.27 -11.19 14.55
CA ILE A 288 14.68 -12.47 15.00
C ILE A 288 14.30 -12.42 16.50
N ALA A 289 15.00 -11.61 17.31
CA ALA A 289 14.71 -11.43 18.72
C ALA A 289 13.34 -10.74 18.96
N ASP A 290 13.02 -9.72 18.15
CA ASP A 290 11.75 -8.98 18.23
C ASP A 290 10.57 -9.89 17.84
N MET A 291 10.79 -10.78 16.87
CA MET A 291 9.82 -11.78 16.46
C MET A 291 9.59 -12.83 17.55
N GLN A 292 10.66 -13.30 18.21
CA GLN A 292 10.57 -14.24 19.32
C GLN A 292 9.82 -13.65 20.52
N GLU A 293 10.04 -12.36 20.82
CA GLU A 293 9.37 -11.67 21.91
C GLU A 293 7.89 -11.37 21.62
N ALA A 294 7.56 -11.02 20.36
CA ALA A 294 6.18 -10.81 19.91
C ALA A 294 5.34 -12.10 19.97
N VAL A 295 5.92 -13.23 19.54
CA VAL A 295 5.29 -14.56 19.67
C VAL A 295 5.13 -14.93 21.14
N ARG A 296 6.12 -14.62 22.00
CA ARG A 296 6.06 -14.88 23.45
C ARG A 296 4.93 -14.11 24.13
N LYS A 297 4.79 -12.82 23.83
CA LYS A 297 3.74 -11.94 24.39
C LYS A 297 2.35 -12.39 23.97
N SER A 298 2.23 -12.88 22.74
CA SER A 298 0.99 -13.45 22.19
C SER A 298 0.59 -14.76 22.89
N MET A 299 1.57 -15.56 23.31
CA MET A 299 1.35 -16.78 24.11
C MET A 299 1.02 -16.50 25.58
N GLU A 300 0.88 -15.25 26.02
CA GLU A 300 0.38 -14.92 27.37
C GLU A 300 -1.16 -14.91 27.45
N ASP A 301 -1.83 -14.78 26.29
CA ASP A 301 -3.29 -14.80 26.16
C ASP A 301 -3.86 -16.24 26.25
N PRO A 302 -4.79 -16.51 27.20
CA PRO A 302 -5.42 -17.82 27.34
C PRO A 302 -6.13 -18.33 26.07
N ALA A 303 -6.72 -17.45 25.27
CA ALA A 303 -7.44 -17.83 24.05
C ALA A 303 -6.48 -18.23 22.92
N MET A 304 -5.38 -17.49 22.76
CA MET A 304 -4.34 -17.85 21.79
C MET A 304 -3.59 -19.12 22.19
N ARG A 305 -3.41 -19.40 23.48
CA ARG A 305 -2.89 -20.68 23.96
C ARG A 305 -3.78 -21.84 23.53
N GLN A 306 -5.10 -21.73 23.72
CA GLN A 306 -6.03 -22.79 23.32
C GLN A 306 -6.02 -23.03 21.81
N MET A 307 -5.99 -21.97 21.01
CA MET A 307 -5.84 -22.10 19.55
C MET A 307 -4.53 -22.78 19.17
N PHE A 308 -3.41 -22.39 19.78
CA PHE A 308 -2.11 -23.00 19.53
C PHE A 308 -2.07 -24.49 19.95
N THR A 309 -2.65 -24.83 21.11
CA THR A 309 -2.76 -26.21 21.59
C THR A 309 -3.59 -27.06 20.64
N SER A 310 -4.76 -26.56 20.20
CA SER A 310 -5.61 -27.28 19.24
C SER A 310 -4.94 -27.49 17.87
N MET A 311 -4.08 -26.54 17.48
CA MET A 311 -3.30 -26.65 16.25
C MET A 311 -2.17 -27.68 16.38
N MET A 312 -1.48 -27.73 17.52
CA MET A 312 -0.45 -28.74 17.81
C MET A 312 -1.03 -30.16 17.96
N GLU A 313 -2.19 -30.31 18.59
CA GLU A 313 -2.86 -31.62 18.76
C GLU A 313 -3.21 -32.27 17.42
N ASN A 314 -3.57 -31.44 16.42
CA ASN A 314 -3.96 -31.89 15.08
C ASN A 314 -2.83 -31.83 14.04
N MET A 315 -1.60 -31.51 14.46
CA MET A 315 -0.47 -31.37 13.57
C MET A 315 0.15 -32.74 13.26
N SER A 316 0.51 -33.01 11.99
CA SER A 316 1.15 -34.27 11.64
C SER A 316 2.66 -34.27 12.00
N PRO A 317 3.26 -35.45 12.24
CA PRO A 317 4.67 -35.56 12.64
C PRO A 317 5.62 -34.92 11.62
N ASP A 318 5.28 -34.99 10.33
CA ASP A 318 6.08 -34.43 9.23
C ASP A 318 6.16 -32.90 9.30
N VAL A 319 5.03 -32.25 9.59
CA VAL A 319 4.99 -30.78 9.71
C VAL A 319 5.68 -30.35 11.00
N MET A 320 5.58 -31.14 12.07
CA MET A 320 6.25 -30.85 13.34
C MET A 320 7.78 -30.97 13.22
N ALA A 321 8.28 -31.97 12.51
CA ALA A 321 9.71 -32.14 12.25
C ALA A 321 10.26 -30.99 11.38
N ASP A 322 9.55 -30.60 10.31
CA ASP A 322 9.95 -29.48 9.44
C ASP A 322 9.96 -28.14 10.19
N LEU A 323 8.96 -27.91 11.05
CA LEU A 323 8.90 -26.73 11.89
C LEU A 323 10.03 -26.72 12.92
N SER A 324 10.33 -27.87 13.54
CA SER A 324 11.42 -27.97 14.51
C SER A 324 12.79 -27.67 13.89
N ASP A 325 13.05 -28.16 12.67
CA ASP A 325 14.33 -27.92 11.97
C ASP A 325 14.49 -26.42 11.64
N LYS A 326 13.39 -25.75 11.25
CA LYS A 326 13.36 -24.30 11.03
C LYS A 326 13.57 -23.46 12.29
N PHE A 327 13.18 -23.97 13.46
CA PHE A 327 13.44 -23.34 14.76
C PHE A 327 14.75 -23.82 15.41
N GLY A 328 15.59 -24.57 14.67
CA GLY A 328 16.91 -25.02 15.10
C GLY A 328 16.91 -26.22 16.05
N LEU A 329 15.76 -26.85 16.27
CA LEU A 329 15.60 -28.08 17.04
C LEU A 329 15.48 -29.25 16.06
N LYS A 330 16.54 -30.02 15.85
CA LYS A 330 16.50 -31.18 14.95
C LYS A 330 15.80 -32.37 15.61
N LEU A 331 14.47 -32.39 15.60
CA LEU A 331 13.72 -33.60 15.95
C LEU A 331 13.64 -34.53 14.73
N SER A 332 14.05 -35.78 14.90
CA SER A 332 13.83 -36.80 13.89
C SER A 332 12.34 -37.09 13.76
N LYS A 333 11.89 -37.60 12.61
CA LYS A 333 10.48 -37.97 12.41
C LYS A 333 9.97 -38.98 13.45
N GLU A 334 10.84 -39.87 13.91
CA GLU A 334 10.51 -40.87 14.93
C GLU A 334 10.34 -40.23 16.31
N ASP A 335 11.16 -39.22 16.63
CA ASP A 335 11.08 -38.47 17.88
C ASP A 335 9.90 -37.50 17.88
N ALA A 336 9.56 -36.90 16.73
CA ALA A 336 8.37 -36.08 16.55
C ALA A 336 7.08 -36.92 16.69
N ALA A 337 7.06 -38.14 16.16
CA ALA A 337 5.95 -39.07 16.33
C ALA A 337 5.80 -39.54 17.80
N LYS A 338 6.91 -39.86 18.48
CA LYS A 338 6.91 -40.17 19.92
C LYS A 338 6.50 -38.98 20.77
N ALA A 339 6.91 -37.76 20.40
CA ALA A 339 6.51 -36.53 21.08
C ALA A 339 5.01 -36.25 20.89
N GLN A 340 4.47 -36.42 19.69
CA GLN A 340 3.03 -36.32 19.43
C GLN A 340 2.25 -37.36 20.24
N GLN A 341 2.73 -38.62 20.26
CA GLN A 341 2.09 -39.70 21.00
C GLN A 341 2.14 -39.47 22.52
N ALA A 342 3.26 -38.95 23.03
CA ALA A 342 3.42 -38.54 24.43
C ALA A 342 2.58 -37.30 24.79
N MET A 343 2.32 -36.39 23.84
CA MET A 343 1.42 -35.26 24.04
C MET A 343 -0.05 -35.70 24.05
N SER A 344 -0.44 -36.66 23.20
CA SER A 344 -1.80 -37.23 23.22
C SER A 344 -2.10 -38.10 24.45
N SER A 345 -1.08 -38.51 25.21
CA SER A 345 -1.24 -39.23 26.49
C SER A 345 -1.16 -38.34 27.72
N LEU A 346 -0.86 -37.05 27.56
CA LEU A 346 -0.88 -36.05 28.62
C LEU A 346 -2.23 -35.33 28.62
N SER A 347 -2.90 -35.26 29.79
CA SER A 347 -4.12 -34.47 29.91
C SER A 347 -3.83 -32.97 29.68
N PRO A 348 -4.81 -32.17 29.24
CA PRO A 348 -4.66 -30.72 29.03
C PRO A 348 -4.07 -29.99 30.25
N GLU A 349 -4.39 -30.49 31.45
CA GLU A 349 -3.88 -30.00 32.73
C GLU A 349 -2.38 -30.30 32.95
N GLY A 350 -1.90 -31.46 32.46
CA GLY A 350 -0.49 -31.84 32.50
C GLY A 350 0.38 -30.96 31.59
N LEU A 351 -0.12 -30.62 30.40
CA LEU A 351 0.55 -29.78 29.41
C LEU A 351 0.65 -28.32 29.89
N GLU A 352 -0.41 -27.82 30.52
CA GLU A 352 -0.44 -26.48 31.11
C GLU A 352 0.49 -26.36 32.34
N ARG A 353 0.59 -27.42 33.14
CA ARG A 353 1.51 -27.50 34.28
C ARG A 353 2.97 -27.55 33.82
N MET A 354 3.25 -28.25 32.73
CA MET A 354 4.56 -28.30 32.08
C MET A 354 4.97 -26.95 31.48
N MET A 355 4.07 -26.25 30.77
CA MET A 355 4.33 -24.90 30.27
C MET A 355 4.58 -23.90 31.40
N ARG A 356 3.85 -24.00 32.53
CA ARG A 356 4.11 -23.19 33.73
C ARG A 356 5.48 -23.46 34.34
N TRP A 357 5.98 -24.69 34.30
CA TRP A 357 7.33 -25.06 34.75
C TRP A 357 8.41 -24.53 33.79
N ILE A 358 8.21 -24.63 32.47
CA ILE A 358 9.12 -24.09 31.45
C ILE A 358 9.24 -22.56 31.58
N GLY A 359 8.11 -21.86 31.77
CA GLY A 359 8.09 -20.41 31.99
C GLY A 359 8.66 -19.96 33.35
N ARG A 360 8.80 -20.87 34.32
CA ARG A 360 9.53 -20.63 35.58
C ARG A 360 11.02 -20.91 35.44
N ALA A 361 11.40 -21.99 34.75
CA ALA A 361 12.78 -22.36 34.49
C ALA A 361 13.51 -21.32 33.62
N GLN A 362 12.86 -20.79 32.58
CA GLN A 362 13.41 -19.73 31.73
C GLN A 362 13.62 -18.42 32.48
N ARG A 363 12.69 -18.03 33.38
CA ARG A 363 12.88 -16.86 34.26
C ARG A 363 14.08 -17.02 35.21
N GLY A 364 14.34 -18.24 35.69
CA GLY A 364 15.53 -18.54 36.49
C GLY A 364 16.84 -18.36 35.71
N VAL A 365 16.88 -18.81 34.46
CA VAL A 365 18.04 -18.66 33.56
C VAL A 365 18.26 -17.20 33.15
N GLU A 366 17.19 -16.43 32.98
CA GLU A 366 17.23 -15.01 32.61
C GLU A 366 17.73 -14.12 33.76
N VAL A 367 17.35 -14.42 35.01
CA VAL A 367 17.91 -13.78 36.21
C VAL A 367 19.39 -14.12 36.38
N ALA A 368 19.79 -15.38 36.14
CA ALA A 368 21.19 -15.79 36.18
C ALA A 368 22.04 -15.11 35.09
N ASN A 369 21.51 -14.99 33.86
CA ASN A 369 22.18 -14.31 32.75
C ASN A 369 22.22 -12.79 32.90
N LYS A 370 21.18 -12.13 33.42
CA LYS A 370 21.21 -10.71 33.79
C LYS A 370 22.23 -10.45 34.90
N THR A 371 22.30 -11.33 35.90
CA THR A 371 23.29 -11.22 37.00
C THR A 371 24.72 -11.40 36.48
N LYS A 372 24.94 -12.39 35.59
CA LYS A 372 26.22 -12.63 34.93
C LYS A 372 26.64 -11.45 34.04
N ASN A 373 25.72 -10.90 33.23
CA ASN A 373 26.00 -9.74 32.38
C ASN A 373 26.19 -8.43 33.18
N TRP A 374 25.48 -8.25 34.30
CA TRP A 374 25.69 -7.13 35.22
C TRP A 374 27.08 -7.20 35.89
N LEU A 375 27.52 -8.39 36.32
CA LEU A 375 28.88 -8.64 36.83
C LEU A 375 29.97 -8.46 35.75
N ILE A 376 29.69 -8.85 34.50
CA ILE A 376 30.63 -8.73 33.38
C ILE A 376 30.76 -7.28 32.88
N ALA A 377 29.66 -6.52 32.82
CA ALA A 377 29.67 -5.12 32.39
C ALA A 377 30.33 -4.18 33.41
N ARG A 378 30.36 -4.57 34.70
CA ARG A 378 30.98 -3.83 35.79
C ARG A 378 32.31 -4.43 36.27
N LYS A 379 33.00 -5.23 35.44
CA LYS A 379 34.34 -5.79 35.77
C LYS A 379 35.31 -4.74 36.32
N GLY A 380 35.32 -3.54 35.74
CA GLY A 380 36.14 -2.42 36.23
C GLY A 380 35.75 -1.92 37.62
N LEU A 381 34.44 -1.84 37.93
CA LEU A 381 33.93 -1.41 39.24
C LEU A 381 34.19 -2.46 40.32
N VAL A 382 34.04 -3.75 40.00
CA VAL A 382 34.31 -4.85 40.95
C VAL A 382 35.81 -4.93 41.25
N ILE A 383 36.67 -4.81 40.24
CA ILE A 383 38.13 -4.73 40.43
C ILE A 383 38.49 -3.48 41.25
N ALA A 384 37.87 -2.33 40.99
CA ALA A 384 38.10 -1.11 41.77
C ALA A 384 37.67 -1.26 43.23
N ILE A 385 36.53 -1.89 43.52
CA ILE A 385 36.06 -2.14 44.89
C ILE A 385 36.99 -3.14 45.61
N VAL A 386 37.43 -4.20 44.94
CA VAL A 386 38.38 -5.18 45.51
C VAL A 386 39.74 -4.53 45.78
N MET A 387 40.23 -3.68 44.88
CA MET A 387 41.47 -2.92 45.09
C MET A 387 41.34 -1.91 46.23
N LEU A 388 40.18 -1.25 46.37
CA LEU A 388 39.92 -0.28 47.44
C LEU A 388 39.83 -0.98 48.80
N ILE A 389 39.24 -2.17 48.87
CA ILE A 389 39.23 -3.01 50.07
C ILE A 389 40.66 -3.50 50.40
N LEU A 390 41.45 -3.94 49.42
CA LEU A 390 42.85 -4.33 49.62
C LEU A 390 43.71 -3.17 50.12
N VAL A 391 43.53 -1.97 49.56
CA VAL A 391 44.22 -0.75 50.00
C VAL A 391 43.82 -0.37 51.43
N LEU A 392 42.55 -0.46 51.79
CA LEU A 392 42.07 -0.21 53.16
C LEU A 392 42.59 -1.26 54.16
N ILE A 393 42.78 -2.51 53.75
CA ILE A 393 43.35 -3.57 54.60
C ILE A 393 44.86 -3.33 54.79
N LEU A 394 45.58 -2.96 53.73
CA LEU A 394 47.03 -2.67 53.79
C LEU A 394 47.35 -1.38 54.57
N LEU A 395 46.46 -0.38 54.54
CA LEU A 395 46.60 0.86 55.34
C LEU A 395 46.23 0.69 56.83
N ARG A 396 45.66 -0.45 57.22
CA ARG A 396 45.24 -0.74 58.60
C ARG A 396 46.24 -1.56 59.40
N HIS A 397 47.35 -1.99 58.77
CA HIS A 397 48.49 -2.61 59.42
C HIS A 397 49.71 -1.68 59.32
N PRO A 398 50.07 -0.96 60.39
CA PRO A 398 51.32 -0.19 60.44
C PRO A 398 52.56 -1.09 60.53
#